data_AF-A0A3S0W5W1-F1
#
_entry.id   AF-A0A3S0W5W1-F1
#
_cell.length_a   1.000
_cell.length_b   1.000
_cell.length_c   1.000
_cell.angle_alpha   90.00
_cell.angle_beta   90.00
_cell.angle_gamma   90.00
#
_symmetry.space_group_name_H-M   'P 1'
#
loop_
_entity.id
_entity.type
_entity.pdbx_description
1 polymer ?
#
loop_
_entity_poly.entity_id
_entity_poly.type
_entity_poly.pdbx_seq_one_letter_code
_entity_poly.pdbx_strand_id
1 'polypeptide(L)'
;MHYSEAKEHTPGRLHTLFADPYCAFENDADERQLHIRIMLHTLLALPMHHARVTLRVIHGWENGGFEPSDLMHRDYPLASLDDFHHVANSVSSNSQEHETSLSASPSLLSEPLASVFANAEAEGNDVSDTVRNTPARWPAFKGGLALYTLFKMYHRLVYGEDDNYRCSQCETPDGLHELHEFHLEEGEFALLIPHNAETQTTAPTTLIMHASQLGPISQLLKRSLPLFQDI
;
A
#
# COMPACT_ATOMS: atom_id res chain seq x y z
N MET A 1 -22.00 16.38 -10.98
CA MET A 1 -21.45 15.08 -10.55
C MET A 1 -20.76 15.32 -9.21
N HIS A 2 -21.24 14.67 -8.14
CA HIS A 2 -20.56 14.68 -6.84
C HIS A 2 -19.41 13.68 -6.94
N TYR A 3 -18.18 14.17 -7.02
CA TYR A 3 -17.01 13.31 -6.86
C TYR A 3 -17.05 12.75 -5.44
N SER A 4 -17.25 11.45 -5.32
CA SER A 4 -17.30 10.75 -4.03
C SER A 4 -15.93 10.89 -3.39
N GLU A 5 -15.89 11.45 -2.18
CA GLU A 5 -14.75 11.29 -1.28
C GLU A 5 -14.38 9.80 -1.22
N ALA A 6 -13.09 9.50 -1.18
CA ALA A 6 -12.63 8.14 -0.92
C ALA A 6 -13.19 7.82 0.46
N LYS A 7 -14.12 6.88 0.52
CA LYS A 7 -14.71 6.51 1.81
C LYS A 7 -13.61 5.84 2.60
N GLU A 8 -13.01 6.59 3.52
CA GLU A 8 -12.16 6.03 4.55
C GLU A 8 -13.06 5.26 5.52
N HIS A 9 -12.52 4.18 6.08
CA HIS A 9 -13.27 3.24 6.94
C HIS A 9 -14.43 2.53 6.23
N THR A 10 -14.23 2.15 4.96
CA THR A 10 -15.16 1.24 4.28
C THR A 10 -15.03 -0.19 4.78
N PRO A 11 -16.14 -0.93 4.91
CA PRO A 11 -16.08 -2.37 5.11
C PRO A 11 -15.29 -3.05 3.98
N GLY A 12 -14.27 -3.81 4.37
CA GLY A 12 -13.47 -4.67 3.49
C GLY A 12 -13.41 -6.10 4.03
N ARG A 13 -12.54 -6.94 3.47
CA ARG A 13 -12.47 -8.37 3.79
C ARG A 13 -12.35 -8.68 5.29
N LEU A 14 -11.61 -7.87 6.03
CA LEU A 14 -11.47 -8.05 7.48
C LEU A 14 -12.75 -7.82 8.28
N HIS A 15 -13.74 -7.08 7.77
CA HIS A 15 -15.05 -6.91 8.42
C HIS A 15 -15.90 -8.18 8.34
N THR A 16 -15.51 -9.16 7.53
CA THR A 16 -16.13 -10.50 7.53
C THR A 16 -15.54 -11.42 8.60
N LEU A 17 -14.37 -11.07 9.15
CA LEU A 17 -13.61 -11.89 10.09
C LEU A 17 -13.66 -11.33 11.52
N PHE A 18 -13.66 -10.00 11.66
CA PHE A 18 -13.68 -9.31 12.95
C PHE A 18 -14.98 -8.54 13.13
N ALA A 19 -15.53 -8.59 14.34
CA ALA A 19 -16.71 -7.80 14.70
C ALA A 19 -16.43 -6.30 14.65
N ASP A 20 -15.24 -5.89 15.08
CA ASP A 20 -14.73 -4.54 14.97
C ASP A 20 -13.24 -4.56 14.56
N PRO A 21 -12.93 -4.52 13.26
CA PRO A 21 -11.55 -4.58 12.81
C PRO A 21 -10.75 -3.32 13.13
N TYR A 22 -11.39 -2.17 13.41
CA TYR A 22 -10.66 -0.93 13.72
C TYR A 22 -10.05 -0.97 15.12
N CYS A 23 -10.74 -1.60 16.07
CA CYS A 23 -10.20 -1.83 17.41
C CYS A 23 -9.39 -3.14 17.53
N ALA A 24 -9.52 -4.09 16.59
CA ALA A 24 -8.89 -5.40 16.67
C ALA A 24 -7.34 -5.37 16.70
N PHE A 25 -6.72 -4.27 16.28
CA PHE A 25 -5.27 -4.12 16.19
C PHE A 25 -4.67 -3.12 17.19
N GLU A 26 -5.51 -2.52 18.04
CA GLU A 26 -5.07 -1.66 19.14
C GLU A 26 -4.12 -2.39 20.08
N ASN A 27 -3.17 -1.67 20.67
CA ASN A 27 -2.09 -2.28 21.47
C ASN A 27 -2.61 -3.00 22.73
N ASP A 28 -3.74 -2.55 23.27
CA ASP A 28 -4.44 -3.13 24.42
C ASP A 28 -5.59 -4.06 24.02
N ALA A 29 -5.79 -4.32 22.72
CA ALA A 29 -6.81 -5.26 22.27
C ALA A 29 -6.50 -6.68 22.74
N ASP A 30 -7.53 -7.34 23.28
CA ASP A 30 -7.46 -8.77 23.58
C ASP A 30 -7.15 -9.55 22.29
N GLU A 31 -6.28 -10.54 22.39
CA GLU A 31 -5.90 -11.42 21.28
C GLU A 31 -5.31 -10.70 20.05
N ARG A 32 -4.83 -9.45 20.16
CA ARG A 32 -4.18 -8.67 19.07
C ARG A 32 -3.23 -9.48 18.20
N GLN A 33 -2.37 -10.30 18.82
CA GLN A 33 -1.42 -11.16 18.11
C GLN A 33 -2.10 -12.26 17.28
N LEU A 34 -3.24 -12.80 17.72
CA LEU A 34 -4.06 -13.72 16.93
C LEU A 34 -4.71 -12.98 15.76
N HIS A 35 -5.25 -11.77 15.97
CA HIS A 35 -5.83 -10.96 14.90
C HIS A 35 -4.80 -10.64 13.80
N ILE A 36 -3.59 -10.22 14.17
CA ILE A 36 -2.48 -9.99 13.23
C ILE A 36 -2.19 -11.25 12.42
N ARG A 37 -2.13 -12.42 13.06
CA ARG A 37 -1.88 -13.70 12.37
C ARG A 37 -2.99 -14.06 11.39
N ILE A 38 -4.27 -13.93 11.80
CA ILE A 38 -5.43 -14.19 10.93
C ILE A 38 -5.43 -13.25 9.72
N MET A 39 -5.14 -11.97 9.95
CA MET A 39 -5.04 -10.97 8.90
C MET A 39 -3.92 -11.32 7.91
N LEU A 40 -2.71 -11.60 8.39
CA LEU A 40 -1.56 -11.95 7.55
C LEU A 40 -1.84 -13.22 6.75
N HIS A 41 -2.49 -14.21 7.35
CA HIS A 41 -2.88 -15.42 6.63
C HIS A 41 -3.84 -15.11 5.48
N THR A 42 -4.94 -14.41 5.81
CA THR A 42 -6.04 -14.16 4.87
C THR A 42 -5.63 -13.25 3.72
N LEU A 43 -4.92 -12.17 4.04
CA LEU A 43 -4.63 -11.09 3.09
C LEU A 43 -3.29 -11.25 2.37
N LEU A 44 -2.34 -12.03 2.93
CA LEU A 44 -0.98 -12.13 2.40
C LEU A 44 -0.53 -13.58 2.15
N ALA A 45 -0.62 -14.48 3.13
CA ALA A 45 -0.08 -15.84 3.00
C ALA A 45 -0.77 -16.64 1.89
N LEU A 46 -2.11 -16.60 1.85
CA LEU A 46 -2.90 -17.26 0.80
C LEU A 46 -2.56 -16.76 -0.61
N PRO A 47 -2.56 -15.44 -0.91
CA PRO A 47 -2.18 -14.98 -2.25
C PRO A 47 -0.69 -15.20 -2.56
N MET A 48 0.21 -15.18 -1.57
CA MET A 48 1.64 -15.51 -1.76
C MET A 48 1.81 -16.95 -2.26
N HIS A 49 1.10 -17.92 -1.66
CA HIS A 49 1.14 -19.32 -2.08
C HIS A 49 0.73 -19.52 -3.55
N HIS A 50 -0.15 -18.66 -4.08
CA HIS A 50 -0.55 -18.67 -5.49
C HIS A 50 0.38 -17.86 -6.40
N ALA A 51 1.51 -17.35 -5.91
CA ALA A 51 2.44 -16.45 -6.60
C ALA A 51 1.74 -15.20 -7.19
N ARG A 52 0.74 -14.69 -6.46
CA ARG A 52 -0.05 -13.50 -6.86
C ARG A 52 0.24 -12.29 -5.99
N VAL A 53 1.45 -12.20 -5.43
CA VAL A 53 1.86 -11.06 -4.62
C VAL A 53 3.07 -10.36 -5.20
N THR A 54 2.98 -9.03 -5.26
CA THR A 54 4.10 -8.13 -5.51
C THR A 54 4.43 -7.40 -4.23
N LEU A 55 5.70 -7.42 -3.82
CA LEU A 55 6.22 -6.53 -2.80
C LEU A 55 6.67 -5.22 -3.47
N ARG A 56 6.00 -4.13 -3.13
CA ARG A 56 6.37 -2.76 -3.52
C ARG A 56 7.09 -2.08 -2.36
N VAL A 57 8.36 -1.77 -2.58
CA VAL A 57 9.17 -0.99 -1.63
C VAL A 57 9.20 0.46 -2.08
N ILE A 58 8.66 1.36 -1.27
CA ILE A 58 8.68 2.81 -1.53
C ILE A 58 9.83 3.50 -0.79
N HIS A 59 10.36 4.57 -1.37
CA HIS A 59 11.45 5.38 -0.81
C HIS A 59 11.49 6.79 -1.45
N GLY A 60 12.41 7.63 -0.99
CA GLY A 60 12.74 8.93 -1.59
C GLY A 60 12.02 10.12 -0.95
N TRP A 61 10.82 9.94 -0.42
CA TRP A 61 10.21 10.94 0.46
C TRP A 61 10.91 10.99 1.81
N GLU A 62 11.46 12.16 2.15
CA GLU A 62 12.16 12.44 3.39
C GLU A 62 11.73 13.81 3.94
N ASN A 63 11.90 14.04 5.25
CA ASN A 63 11.80 15.37 5.89
C ASN A 63 10.51 16.17 5.60
N GLY A 64 9.34 15.50 5.58
CA GLY A 64 8.04 16.15 5.36
C GLY A 64 7.78 16.63 3.92
N GLY A 65 8.64 16.24 2.96
CA GLY A 65 8.41 16.45 1.53
C GLY A 65 7.34 15.50 0.97
N PHE A 66 6.60 15.94 -0.03
CA PHE A 66 5.58 15.11 -0.67
C PHE A 66 5.53 15.33 -2.19
N GLU A 67 6.63 15.82 -2.76
CA GLU A 67 6.75 16.04 -4.20
C GLU A 67 6.58 14.70 -4.93
N PRO A 68 5.58 14.56 -5.84
CA PRO A 68 5.33 13.28 -6.50
C PRO A 68 6.54 12.67 -7.23
N SER A 69 7.46 13.50 -7.76
CA SER A 69 8.67 13.01 -8.43
C SER A 69 9.63 12.26 -7.52
N ASP A 70 9.59 12.59 -6.24
CA ASP A 70 10.55 12.09 -5.27
C ASP A 70 10.08 10.77 -4.65
N LEU A 71 8.80 10.44 -4.75
CA LEU A 71 8.28 9.14 -4.33
C LEU A 71 8.61 8.08 -5.38
N MET A 72 9.65 7.33 -5.11
CA MET A 72 10.15 6.27 -5.97
C MET A 72 9.75 4.90 -5.43
N HIS A 73 9.72 3.90 -6.30
CA HIS A 73 9.35 2.54 -5.89
C HIS A 73 10.03 1.45 -6.70
N ARG A 74 10.20 0.30 -6.06
CA ARG A 74 10.61 -0.93 -6.75
C ARG A 74 9.72 -2.09 -6.37
N ASP A 75 9.28 -2.80 -7.39
CA ASP A 75 8.40 -3.95 -7.27
C ASP A 75 9.21 -5.25 -7.39
N TYR A 76 8.91 -6.20 -6.52
CA TYR A 76 9.53 -7.51 -6.45
C TYR A 76 8.44 -8.59 -6.42
N PRO A 77 8.55 -9.66 -7.24
CA PRO A 77 7.70 -10.82 -7.08
C PRO A 77 7.87 -11.42 -5.68
N LEU A 78 6.77 -11.80 -5.03
CA LEU A 78 6.78 -12.35 -3.68
C LEU A 78 5.96 -13.65 -3.64
N ALA A 79 6.63 -14.80 -3.72
CA ALA A 79 5.99 -16.12 -3.63
C ALA A 79 6.23 -16.78 -2.25
N SER A 80 7.25 -16.34 -1.52
CA SER A 80 7.67 -16.98 -0.27
C SER A 80 8.26 -15.99 0.72
N LEU A 81 8.43 -16.45 1.97
CA LEU A 81 9.16 -15.70 2.99
C LEU A 81 10.65 -15.55 2.63
N ASP A 82 11.23 -16.51 1.91
CA ASP A 82 12.62 -16.43 1.47
C ASP A 82 12.82 -15.32 0.42
N ASP A 83 11.86 -15.12 -0.48
CA ASP A 83 11.85 -13.99 -1.41
C ASP A 83 11.85 -12.66 -0.65
N PHE A 84 11.02 -12.55 0.40
CA PHE A 84 10.99 -11.37 1.26
C PHE A 84 12.35 -11.11 1.91
N HIS A 85 12.94 -12.14 2.51
CA HIS A 85 14.26 -12.02 3.15
C HIS A 85 15.34 -11.64 2.15
N HIS A 86 15.28 -12.15 0.92
CA HIS A 86 16.22 -11.76 -0.13
C HIS A 86 16.13 -10.27 -0.44
N VAL A 87 14.90 -9.75 -0.62
CA VAL A 87 14.67 -8.32 -0.83
C VAL A 87 15.15 -7.50 0.36
N ALA A 88 14.74 -7.85 1.59
CA ALA A 88 15.11 -7.13 2.81
C ALA A 88 16.64 -7.06 3.00
N ASN A 89 17.35 -8.17 2.74
CA ASN A 89 18.81 -8.21 2.80
C ASN A 89 19.45 -7.39 1.68
N SER A 90 18.95 -7.48 0.45
CA SER A 90 19.49 -6.73 -0.69
C SER A 90 19.38 -5.21 -0.50
N VAL A 91 18.28 -4.75 0.10
CA VAL A 91 18.03 -3.33 0.37
C VAL A 91 18.85 -2.85 1.58
N SER A 92 19.00 -3.70 2.60
CA SER A 92 19.69 -3.34 3.85
C SER A 92 21.23 -3.41 3.78
N SER A 93 21.79 -4.29 2.93
CA SER A 93 23.23 -4.62 2.98
C SER A 93 24.16 -3.53 2.44
N ASN A 94 23.68 -2.59 1.62
CA ASN A 94 24.54 -1.63 0.96
C ASN A 94 23.96 -0.21 1.01
N SER A 95 24.15 0.54 2.09
CA SER A 95 23.62 1.91 2.23
C SER A 95 24.07 2.87 1.10
N GLN A 96 25.24 2.65 0.48
CA GLN A 96 25.71 3.41 -0.69
C GLN A 96 25.21 2.84 -2.04
N GLU A 97 24.89 1.54 -2.13
CA GLU A 97 24.19 0.98 -3.31
C GLU A 97 22.67 1.12 -3.19
N HIS A 98 22.15 1.47 -2.02
CA HIS A 98 20.74 1.68 -1.72
C HIS A 98 20.22 2.86 -2.56
N GLU A 99 20.97 3.97 -2.59
CA GLU A 99 20.70 5.10 -3.46
C GLU A 99 20.86 4.73 -4.94
N THR A 100 21.83 3.90 -5.35
CA THR A 100 22.06 3.61 -6.79
C THR A 100 21.18 2.49 -7.37
N SER A 101 20.82 1.47 -6.60
CA SER A 101 19.93 0.38 -7.01
C SER A 101 18.45 0.80 -6.97
N LEU A 102 18.10 1.76 -6.11
CA LEU A 102 16.75 2.33 -6.06
C LEU A 102 16.60 3.66 -6.82
N SER A 103 17.67 4.39 -7.17
CA SER A 103 17.55 5.64 -7.96
C SER A 103 17.17 5.45 -9.43
N ALA A 104 17.24 4.23 -9.96
CA ALA A 104 16.68 3.92 -11.28
C ALA A 104 15.16 3.63 -11.25
N SER A 105 14.55 3.69 -10.07
CA SER A 105 13.13 3.42 -9.87
C SER A 105 12.26 4.53 -10.46
N PRO A 106 11.16 4.20 -11.15
CA PRO A 106 10.21 5.21 -11.62
C PRO A 106 9.49 5.87 -10.43
N SER A 107 9.10 7.14 -10.61
CA SER A 107 8.19 7.79 -9.68
C SER A 107 6.84 7.08 -9.69
N LEU A 108 6.31 6.86 -8.48
CA LEU A 108 5.07 6.14 -8.27
C LEU A 108 3.83 6.99 -8.59
N LEU A 109 3.95 8.32 -8.54
CA LEU A 109 2.84 9.25 -8.69
C LEU A 109 2.98 10.22 -9.87
N SER A 110 4.20 10.57 -10.30
CA SER A 110 4.40 11.60 -11.34
C SER A 110 3.77 11.23 -12.68
N GLU A 111 4.05 10.05 -13.22
CA GLU A 111 3.49 9.64 -14.51
C GLU A 111 1.95 9.48 -14.45
N PRO A 112 1.37 8.80 -13.43
CA PRO A 112 -0.08 8.74 -13.29
C PRO A 112 -0.74 10.12 -13.17
N LEU A 113 -0.16 11.04 -12.38
CA LEU A 113 -0.69 12.40 -12.23
C LEU A 113 -0.60 13.19 -13.53
N ALA A 114 0.53 13.10 -14.25
CA ALA A 114 0.69 13.74 -15.56
C ALA A 114 -0.38 13.25 -16.55
N SER A 115 -0.69 11.95 -16.54
CA SER A 115 -1.77 11.39 -17.36
C SER A 115 -3.14 11.93 -16.98
N VAL A 116 -3.48 11.98 -15.68
CA VAL A 116 -4.75 12.53 -15.19
C VAL A 116 -4.90 14.01 -15.57
N PHE A 117 -3.85 14.80 -15.41
CA PHE A 117 -3.84 16.21 -15.76
C PHE A 117 -3.95 16.45 -17.27
N ALA A 118 -3.20 15.71 -18.09
CA ALA A 118 -3.29 15.81 -19.55
C ALA A 118 -4.69 15.46 -20.07
N ASN A 119 -5.33 14.43 -19.49
CA ASN A 119 -6.71 14.07 -19.84
C ASN A 119 -7.69 15.17 -19.40
N ALA A 120 -7.53 15.73 -18.21
CA ALA A 120 -8.38 16.82 -17.72
C ALA A 120 -8.28 18.07 -18.61
N GLU A 121 -7.08 18.44 -19.03
CA GLU A 121 -6.83 19.55 -19.97
C GLU A 121 -7.46 19.27 -21.35
N ALA A 122 -7.34 18.04 -21.86
CA ALA A 122 -7.97 17.63 -23.11
C ALA A 122 -9.51 17.66 -23.05
N GLU A 123 -10.09 17.45 -21.87
CA GLU A 123 -11.52 17.60 -21.57
C GLU A 123 -11.94 19.07 -21.33
N GLY A 124 -11.01 20.02 -21.39
CA GLY A 124 -11.26 21.46 -21.24
C GLY A 124 -11.30 21.96 -19.79
N ASN A 125 -10.81 21.17 -18.83
CA ASN A 125 -10.69 21.58 -17.44
C ASN A 125 -9.44 22.44 -17.22
N ASP A 126 -9.50 23.38 -16.26
CA ASP A 126 -8.36 24.18 -15.84
C ASP A 126 -7.47 23.40 -14.85
N VAL A 127 -6.24 23.09 -15.27
CA VAL A 127 -5.23 22.43 -14.42
C VAL A 127 -4.10 23.40 -14.09
N SER A 128 -4.44 24.37 -13.25
CA SER A 128 -3.49 25.36 -12.73
C SER A 128 -2.41 24.74 -11.82
N ASP A 129 -1.31 25.47 -11.61
CA ASP A 129 -0.24 25.06 -10.67
C ASP A 129 -0.77 24.78 -9.26
N THR A 130 -1.82 25.50 -8.84
CA THR A 130 -2.46 25.26 -7.54
C THR A 130 -3.09 23.86 -7.49
N VAL A 131 -3.72 23.42 -8.57
CA VAL A 131 -4.29 22.06 -8.66
C VAL A 131 -3.19 21.01 -8.63
N ARG A 132 -2.11 21.23 -9.39
CA ARG A 132 -0.96 20.32 -9.45
C ARG A 132 -0.33 20.11 -8.07
N ASN A 133 -0.18 21.19 -7.31
CA ASN A 133 0.50 21.20 -6.01
C ASN A 133 -0.41 20.97 -4.81
N THR A 134 -1.71 20.73 -5.00
CA THR A 134 -2.66 20.47 -3.90
C THR A 134 -3.33 19.12 -4.07
N PRO A 135 -2.82 18.04 -3.43
CA PRO A 135 -3.35 16.68 -3.57
C PRO A 135 -4.86 16.55 -3.36
N ALA A 136 -5.41 17.30 -2.40
CA ALA A 136 -6.85 17.33 -2.12
C ALA A 136 -7.72 17.82 -3.29
N ARG A 137 -7.15 18.41 -4.34
CA ARG A 137 -7.87 18.86 -5.55
C ARG A 137 -7.90 17.80 -6.65
N TRP A 138 -7.02 16.81 -6.62
CA TRP A 138 -6.96 15.76 -7.65
C TRP A 138 -8.28 14.98 -7.82
N PRO A 139 -9.08 14.71 -6.76
CA PRO A 139 -10.37 14.03 -6.90
C PRO A 139 -11.38 14.70 -7.84
N ALA A 140 -11.18 15.97 -8.21
CA ALA A 140 -12.03 16.66 -9.18
C ALA A 140 -11.89 16.14 -10.62
N PHE A 141 -10.86 15.32 -10.91
CA PHE A 141 -10.60 14.75 -12.23
C PHE A 141 -10.81 13.24 -12.25
N LYS A 142 -11.13 12.72 -13.43
CA LYS A 142 -11.26 11.28 -13.66
C LYS A 142 -9.94 10.56 -13.31
N GLY A 143 -10.02 9.57 -12.43
CA GLY A 143 -8.86 8.83 -11.91
C GLY A 143 -8.09 9.53 -10.79
N GLY A 144 -8.31 10.83 -10.57
CA GLY A 144 -7.59 11.58 -9.54
C GLY A 144 -7.97 11.21 -8.10
N LEU A 145 -9.17 10.67 -7.88
CA LEU A 145 -9.56 10.17 -6.56
C LEU A 145 -8.67 9.00 -6.12
N ALA A 146 -8.44 8.03 -7.01
CA ALA A 146 -7.62 6.86 -6.70
C ALA A 146 -6.16 7.27 -6.41
N LEU A 147 -5.62 8.24 -7.18
CA LEU A 147 -4.30 8.79 -6.92
C LEU A 147 -4.22 9.53 -5.59
N TYR A 148 -5.26 10.27 -5.21
CA TYR A 148 -5.33 10.92 -3.91
C TYR A 148 -5.38 9.90 -2.76
N THR A 149 -6.16 8.82 -2.89
CA THR A 149 -6.19 7.73 -1.91
C THR A 149 -4.83 7.07 -1.74
N LEU A 150 -4.17 6.72 -2.86
CA LEU A 150 -2.83 6.13 -2.84
C LEU A 150 -1.80 7.09 -2.24
N PHE A 151 -1.86 8.39 -2.58
CA PHE A 151 -1.02 9.43 -1.99
C PHE A 151 -1.15 9.47 -0.47
N LYS A 152 -2.37 9.47 0.09
CA LYS A 152 -2.57 9.46 1.54
C LYS A 152 -1.93 8.24 2.19
N MET A 153 -2.11 7.07 1.60
CA MET A 153 -1.50 5.83 2.11
C MET A 153 0.03 5.89 2.06
N TYR A 154 0.63 6.30 0.94
CA TYR A 154 2.09 6.45 0.87
C TYR A 154 2.61 7.46 1.89
N HIS A 155 1.91 8.58 2.07
CA HIS A 155 2.27 9.59 3.04
C HIS A 155 2.24 9.04 4.48
N ARG A 156 1.20 8.29 4.84
CA ARG A 156 1.09 7.64 6.16
C ARG A 156 2.12 6.54 6.38
N LEU A 157 2.46 5.76 5.36
CA LEU A 157 3.53 4.75 5.47
C LEU A 157 4.94 5.35 5.63
N VAL A 158 5.14 6.59 5.20
CA VAL A 158 6.43 7.29 5.33
C VAL A 158 6.50 8.09 6.63
N TYR A 159 5.42 8.76 7.02
CA TYR A 159 5.39 9.71 8.13
C TYR A 159 4.66 9.22 9.39
N GLY A 160 4.09 8.03 9.34
CA GLY A 160 3.25 7.47 10.41
C GLY A 160 1.82 7.96 10.36
N GLU A 161 0.99 7.31 11.17
CA GLU A 161 -0.44 7.58 11.36
C GLU A 161 -0.83 7.14 12.78
N ASP A 162 -1.85 7.78 13.36
CA ASP A 162 -2.30 7.47 14.72
C ASP A 162 -3.26 6.28 14.77
N ASP A 163 -4.02 6.06 13.69
CA ASP A 163 -4.95 4.94 13.58
C ASP A 163 -4.21 3.64 13.22
N ASN A 164 -4.34 2.60 14.06
CA ASN A 164 -3.64 1.31 13.88
C ASN A 164 -4.05 0.56 12.61
N TYR A 165 -5.28 0.78 12.13
CA TYR A 165 -5.81 0.11 10.95
C TYR A 165 -6.81 1.01 10.21
N ARG A 166 -6.66 1.08 8.88
CA ARG A 166 -7.65 1.70 8.00
C ARG A 166 -7.99 0.78 6.85
N CYS A 167 -9.23 0.87 6.40
CA CYS A 167 -9.71 0.19 5.21
C CYS A 167 -10.36 1.20 4.28
N SER A 168 -9.93 1.21 3.02
CA SER A 168 -10.46 2.07 1.97
C SER A 168 -10.71 1.24 0.71
N GLN A 169 -11.48 1.79 -0.23
CA GLN A 169 -11.64 1.22 -1.56
C GLN A 169 -11.28 2.25 -2.61
N CYS A 170 -10.58 1.85 -3.67
CA CYS A 170 -10.25 2.72 -4.79
C CYS A 170 -10.30 1.99 -6.13
N GLU A 171 -10.74 2.70 -7.16
CA GLU A 171 -10.78 2.21 -8.54
C GLU A 171 -9.43 2.49 -9.21
N THR A 172 -8.64 1.45 -9.46
CA THR A 172 -7.37 1.55 -10.19
C THR A 172 -7.61 1.21 -11.67
N PRO A 173 -6.62 1.41 -12.57
CA PRO A 173 -6.71 0.93 -13.94
C PRO A 173 -6.99 -0.59 -14.05
N ASP A 174 -6.60 -1.36 -13.03
CA ASP A 174 -6.82 -2.81 -12.95
C ASP A 174 -8.17 -3.19 -12.30
N GLY A 175 -8.98 -2.19 -11.92
CA GLY A 175 -10.32 -2.34 -11.37
C GLY A 175 -10.43 -1.91 -9.90
N LEU A 176 -11.55 -2.26 -9.27
CA LEU A 176 -11.80 -1.95 -7.86
C LEU A 176 -10.88 -2.76 -6.93
N HIS A 177 -10.17 -2.06 -6.05
CA HIS A 177 -9.29 -2.63 -5.04
C HIS A 177 -9.73 -2.22 -3.63
N GLU A 178 -9.51 -3.12 -2.69
CA GLU A 178 -9.50 -2.85 -1.24
C GLU A 178 -8.08 -2.47 -0.83
N LEU A 179 -7.96 -1.40 -0.07
CA LEU A 179 -6.72 -0.93 0.52
C LEU A 179 -6.79 -1.10 2.03
N HIS A 180 -5.95 -1.96 2.57
CA HIS A 180 -5.78 -2.18 4.00
C HIS A 180 -4.47 -1.55 4.46
N GLU A 181 -4.53 -0.54 5.32
CA GLU A 181 -3.37 0.14 5.90
C GLU A 181 -3.21 -0.32 7.35
N PHE A 182 -2.00 -0.74 7.73
CA PHE A 182 -1.66 -1.19 9.07
C PHE A 182 -0.51 -0.35 9.63
N HIS A 183 -0.75 0.28 10.78
CA HIS A 183 0.23 1.07 11.52
C HIS A 183 0.41 0.42 12.89
N LEU A 184 1.21 -0.64 12.95
CA LEU A 184 1.37 -1.48 14.13
C LEU A 184 2.71 -1.22 14.81
N GLU A 185 2.83 -1.56 16.10
CA GLU A 185 4.12 -1.55 16.79
C GLU A 185 5.17 -2.45 16.11
N GLU A 186 4.74 -3.53 15.45
CA GLU A 186 5.62 -4.45 14.71
C GLU A 186 6.10 -3.90 13.36
N GLY A 187 5.50 -2.83 12.88
CA GLY A 187 5.83 -2.18 11.62
C GLY A 187 4.62 -1.71 10.84
N GLU A 188 4.90 -0.90 9.83
CA GLU A 188 3.88 -0.25 9.00
C GLU A 188 3.90 -0.77 7.57
N PHE A 189 2.73 -1.09 7.04
CA PHE A 189 2.57 -1.60 5.68
C PHE A 189 1.12 -1.47 5.21
N ALA A 190 0.92 -1.56 3.90
CA ALA A 190 -0.40 -1.64 3.30
C ALA A 190 -0.53 -2.83 2.37
N LEU A 191 -1.75 -3.32 2.20
CA LEU A 191 -2.12 -4.35 1.23
C LEU A 191 -3.18 -3.78 0.29
N LEU A 192 -2.84 -3.71 -0.99
CA LEU A 192 -3.77 -3.40 -2.06
C LEU A 192 -4.24 -4.72 -2.69
N ILE A 193 -5.51 -5.05 -2.50
CA ILE A 193 -6.09 -6.35 -2.83
C ILE A 193 -7.21 -6.15 -3.85
N PRO A 194 -7.25 -6.92 -4.96
CA PRO A 194 -8.39 -6.84 -5.88
C PRO A 194 -9.68 -7.25 -5.15
N HIS A 195 -10.74 -6.45 -5.28
CA HIS A 195 -12.01 -6.66 -4.58
C HIS A 195 -12.64 -8.02 -4.94
N ASN A 196 -12.52 -8.43 -6.20
CA ASN A 196 -13.01 -9.72 -6.69
C ASN A 196 -11.86 -10.69 -7.02
N ALA A 197 -10.99 -10.98 -6.06
CA ALA A 197 -9.85 -11.89 -6.24
C ALA A 197 -10.20 -13.29 -6.79
N GLU A 198 -11.46 -13.74 -6.66
CA GLU A 198 -11.96 -15.01 -7.20
C GLU A 198 -12.33 -14.96 -8.69
N THR A 199 -12.73 -13.80 -9.22
CA THR A 199 -13.15 -13.64 -10.64
C THR A 199 -12.20 -12.78 -11.47
N GLN A 200 -11.36 -11.96 -10.83
CA GLN A 200 -10.28 -11.20 -11.45
C GLN A 200 -8.98 -11.98 -11.31
N THR A 201 -8.67 -12.81 -12.31
CA THR A 201 -7.51 -13.70 -12.29
C THR A 201 -6.17 -13.01 -12.58
N THR A 202 -6.15 -11.71 -12.87
CA THR A 202 -4.97 -11.02 -13.44
C THR A 202 -4.33 -9.97 -12.55
N ALA A 203 -5.06 -9.34 -11.62
CA ALA A 203 -4.49 -8.31 -10.75
C ALA A 203 -3.83 -8.95 -9.51
N PRO A 204 -2.51 -8.77 -9.29
CA PRO A 204 -1.85 -9.30 -8.10
C PRO A 204 -2.21 -8.46 -6.87
N THR A 205 -2.25 -9.11 -5.69
CA THR A 205 -2.19 -8.38 -4.42
C THR A 205 -0.85 -7.67 -4.34
N THR A 206 -0.84 -6.40 -3.91
CA THR A 206 0.40 -5.66 -3.70
C THR A 206 0.61 -5.41 -2.20
N LEU A 207 1.71 -5.94 -1.65
CA LEU A 207 2.21 -5.60 -0.32
C LEU A 207 3.10 -4.37 -0.46
N ILE A 208 2.74 -3.27 0.19
CA ILE A 208 3.39 -1.97 0.05
C ILE A 208 4.00 -1.58 1.40
N MET A 209 5.26 -1.17 1.42
CA MET A 209 5.89 -0.63 2.63
C MET A 209 7.05 0.32 2.29
N HIS A 210 7.35 1.24 3.19
CA HIS A 210 8.56 2.03 3.11
C HIS A 210 9.81 1.16 3.33
N ALA A 211 10.93 1.50 2.70
CA ALA A 211 12.17 0.72 2.79
C ALA A 211 12.63 0.49 4.25
N SER A 212 12.38 1.44 5.16
CA SER A 212 12.69 1.29 6.59
C SER A 212 11.91 0.17 7.28
N GLN A 213 10.76 -0.24 6.73
CA GLN A 213 9.86 -1.23 7.32
C GLN A 213 10.25 -2.67 6.93
N LEU A 214 11.18 -2.88 6.00
CA LEU A 214 11.63 -4.22 5.59
C LEU A 214 12.17 -5.04 6.76
N GLY A 215 12.95 -4.42 7.66
CA GLY A 215 13.49 -5.07 8.86
C GLY A 215 12.41 -5.47 9.88
N PRO A 216 11.60 -4.51 10.38
CA PRO A 216 10.49 -4.79 11.28
C PRO A 216 9.51 -5.85 10.72
N ILE A 217 9.06 -5.68 9.49
CA ILE A 217 8.11 -6.60 8.85
C ILE A 217 8.73 -7.97 8.59
N SER A 218 10.03 -8.08 8.29
CA SER A 218 10.71 -9.39 8.22
C SER A 218 10.54 -10.19 9.51
N GLN A 219 10.68 -9.54 10.67
CA GLN A 219 10.54 -10.22 11.96
C GLN A 219 9.09 -10.64 12.22
N LEU A 220 8.13 -9.78 11.87
CA LEU A 220 6.70 -10.09 11.97
C LEU A 220 6.33 -11.31 11.12
N LEU A 221 6.70 -11.30 9.83
CA LEU A 221 6.38 -12.38 8.91
C LEU A 221 7.03 -13.71 9.33
N LYS A 222 8.29 -13.67 9.79
CA LYS A 222 9.01 -14.86 10.27
C LYS A 222 8.32 -15.51 11.48
N ARG A 223 7.69 -14.73 12.35
CA ARG A 223 6.97 -15.24 13.54
C ARG A 223 5.57 -15.75 13.20
N SER A 224 4.95 -15.22 12.15
CA SER A 224 3.52 -15.43 11.87
C SER A 224 3.25 -16.41 10.73
N LEU A 225 4.01 -16.35 9.63
CA LEU A 225 3.71 -17.13 8.42
C LEU A 225 3.93 -18.66 8.54
N PRO A 226 4.98 -19.17 9.22
CA PRO A 226 5.20 -20.61 9.33
C PRO A 226 4.04 -21.37 10.00
N LEU A 227 3.21 -20.69 10.78
CA LEU A 227 2.05 -21.28 11.44
C LEU A 227 0.92 -21.70 10.47
N PHE A 228 1.04 -21.34 9.20
CA PHE A 228 0.02 -21.55 8.16
C PHE A 228 0.48 -22.46 7.02
N GLN A 229 1.68 -23.05 7.10
CA GLN A 229 2.27 -23.86 6.03
C GLN A 229 1.78 -25.33 6.00
N ASP A 230 0.99 -25.75 6.99
CA ASP A 230 0.50 -27.13 7.16
C ASP A 230 -0.99 -27.32 6.78
N ILE A 231 -1.60 -26.39 6.02
CA ILE A 231 -3.02 -26.48 5.61
C ILE A 231 -3.14 -26.63 4.09
#